data_AF-A0A820P7V8-F1
#
_entry.id   AF-A0A820P7V8-F1
#
_cell.length_a   1.000
_cell.length_b   1.000
_cell.length_c   1.000
_cell.angle_alpha   90.00
_cell.angle_beta   90.00
_cell.angle_gamma   90.00
#
_symmetry.space_group_name_H-M   'P 1'
#
loop_
_entity.id
_entity.type
_entity.pdbx_description
1 polymer ?
#
loop_
_entity_poly.entity_id
_entity_poly.type
_entity_poly.pdbx_seq_one_letter_code
_entity_poly.pdbx_strand_id
1 'polypeptide(L)'
;EHVIESLTPNARRIFRLLVEAFLANSNSKDYEGMKFTELYEQCKRSFYVNNEQNLRLQLIEFIDHRLIKLGKSTNDGQEIVRLLIAEQDIVKQLLDKLK
;
A
#
# COMPACT_ATOMS: atom_id res chain seq x y z
N GLU A 1 -11.92 14.93 -1.49
CA GLU A 1 -12.12 13.91 -0.44
C GLU A 1 -10.88 13.88 0.47
N HIS A 2 -11.05 14.02 1.78
CA HIS A 2 -9.95 14.00 2.76
C HIS A 2 -9.69 12.58 3.27
N VAL A 3 -9.61 11.58 2.37
CA VAL A 3 -9.46 10.15 2.75
C VAL A 3 -8.25 9.93 3.65
N ILE A 4 -7.14 10.63 3.39
CA ILE A 4 -5.91 10.52 4.20
C ILE A 4 -6.09 11.06 5.63
N GLU A 5 -6.94 12.07 5.83
CA GLU A 5 -7.16 12.68 7.15
C GLU A 5 -8.01 11.79 8.05
N SER A 6 -8.89 10.97 7.48
CA SER A 6 -9.67 9.96 8.21
C SER A 6 -8.87 8.72 8.60
N LEU A 7 -7.66 8.53 8.06
CA LEU A 7 -6.84 7.35 8.35
C LEU A 7 -6.24 7.42 9.76
N THR A 8 -6.36 6.30 10.49
CA THR A 8 -5.65 6.11 11.76
C THR A 8 -4.13 6.27 11.57
N PRO A 9 -3.36 6.61 12.63
CA PRO A 9 -1.91 6.76 12.50
C PRO A 9 -1.21 5.53 11.91
N ASN A 10 -1.67 4.31 12.26
CA ASN A 10 -1.11 3.08 11.70
C ASN A 10 -1.52 2.88 10.24
N ALA A 11 -2.77 3.17 9.87
CA ALA A 11 -3.22 3.15 8.49
C ALA A 11 -2.37 4.07 7.60
N ARG A 12 -2.08 5.30 8.05
CA ARG A 12 -1.20 6.24 7.35
C ARG A 12 0.19 5.69 7.13
N ARG A 13 0.77 5.02 8.14
CA ARG A 13 2.10 4.40 8.05
C ARG A 13 2.13 3.22 7.08
N ILE A 14 1.11 2.37 7.09
CA ILE A 14 0.97 1.25 6.15
C ILE A 14 0.82 1.79 4.72
N PHE A 15 -0.02 2.81 4.53
CA PHE A 15 -0.21 3.42 3.21
C PHE A 15 1.06 4.10 2.70
N ARG A 16 1.80 4.77 3.58
CA ARG A 16 3.11 5.35 3.26
C ARG A 16 4.09 4.29 2.74
N LEU A 17 4.18 3.15 3.40
CA LEU A 17 5.05 2.04 3.01
C LEU A 17 4.71 1.53 1.60
N LEU A 18 3.42 1.40 1.27
CA LEU A 18 2.98 1.05 -0.08
C LEU A 18 3.37 2.08 -1.14
N VAL A 19 3.21 3.37 -0.81
CA VAL A 19 3.58 4.49 -1.68
C VAL A 19 5.09 4.53 -1.93
N GLU A 20 5.90 4.37 -0.89
CA GLU A 20 7.36 4.32 -1.00
C GLU A 20 7.81 3.13 -1.86
N ALA A 21 7.24 1.94 -1.66
CA ALA A 21 7.53 0.77 -2.47
C ALA A 21 7.17 0.99 -3.95
N PHE A 22 6.05 1.63 -4.24
CA PHE A 22 5.67 1.96 -5.61
C PHE A 22 6.60 2.99 -6.25
N LEU A 23 6.96 4.07 -5.54
CA LEU A 23 7.89 5.07 -6.06
C LEU A 23 9.27 4.49 -6.32
N ALA A 24 9.77 3.63 -5.43
CA ALA A 24 11.05 2.94 -5.60
C ALA A 24 11.08 2.02 -6.82
N ASN A 25 9.94 1.42 -7.17
CA ASN A 25 9.82 0.48 -8.29
C ASN A 25 9.17 1.10 -9.55
N SER A 26 8.86 2.40 -9.53
CA SER A 26 8.14 3.09 -10.61
C SER A 26 8.86 3.10 -11.97
N ASN A 27 10.18 2.90 -11.96
CA ASN A 27 11.00 2.80 -13.17
C ASN A 27 11.08 1.36 -13.75
N SER A 28 10.58 0.36 -13.01
CA SER A 28 10.59 -1.03 -13.44
C SER A 28 9.32 -1.37 -14.20
N LYS A 29 9.45 -1.74 -15.47
CA LYS A 29 8.33 -2.17 -16.32
C LYS A 29 7.69 -3.47 -15.85
N ASP A 30 8.43 -4.28 -15.10
CA ASP A 30 8.00 -5.57 -14.58
C ASP A 30 7.44 -5.50 -13.15
N TYR A 31 7.33 -4.29 -12.59
CA TYR A 31 6.77 -4.13 -11.25
C TYR A 31 5.27 -4.37 -11.26
N GLU A 32 4.88 -5.56 -10.82
CA GLU A 32 3.48 -5.92 -10.71
C GLU A 32 2.82 -5.41 -9.43
N GLY A 33 3.56 -4.89 -8.45
CA GLY A 33 3.06 -4.52 -7.11
C GLY A 33 3.84 -5.19 -5.99
N MET A 34 3.55 -4.79 -4.75
CA MET A 34 4.22 -5.33 -3.56
C MET A 34 3.57 -6.65 -3.14
N LYS A 35 4.36 -7.66 -2.77
CA LYS A 35 3.79 -8.92 -2.26
C LYS A 35 3.09 -8.68 -0.92
N PHE A 36 1.93 -9.31 -0.74
CA PHE A 36 1.20 -9.22 0.53
C PHE A 36 2.03 -9.75 1.70
N THR A 37 2.76 -10.85 1.47
CA THR A 37 3.67 -11.44 2.47
C THR A 37 4.76 -10.46 2.89
N GLU A 38 5.36 -9.76 1.93
CA GLU A 38 6.38 -8.74 2.19
C GLU A 38 5.80 -7.55 2.96
N LEU A 39 4.65 -7.03 2.53
CA LEU A 39 3.93 -5.97 3.22
C LEU A 39 3.64 -6.36 4.68
N TYR A 40 3.13 -7.56 4.90
CA TYR A 40 2.80 -8.06 6.24
C TYR A 40 4.04 -8.15 7.13
N GLU A 41 5.13 -8.71 6.61
CA GLU A 41 6.40 -8.80 7.34
C GLU A 41 6.94 -7.43 7.73
N GLN A 42 6.92 -6.45 6.82
CA GLN A 42 7.38 -5.09 7.14
C GLN A 42 6.46 -4.39 8.15
N CYS A 43 5.14 -4.54 8.01
CA CYS A 43 4.17 -3.99 8.96
C CYS A 43 4.35 -4.58 10.35
N LYS A 44 4.60 -5.89 10.45
CA LYS A 44 4.83 -6.60 11.71
C LYS A 44 6.14 -6.20 12.37
N ARG A 45 7.23 -6.08 11.59
CA ARG A 45 8.55 -5.59 12.08
C ARG A 45 8.48 -4.16 12.62
N SER A 46 7.63 -3.34 12.03
CA SER A 46 7.45 -1.94 12.41
C SER A 46 6.33 -1.72 13.43
N PHE A 47 5.72 -2.80 13.94
CA PHE A 47 4.58 -2.76 14.88
C PHE A 47 3.38 -1.94 14.39
N TYR A 48 3.15 -1.87 13.08
CA TYR A 48 1.99 -1.18 12.48
C TYR A 48 0.72 -2.02 12.59
N VAL A 49 0.86 -3.35 12.57
CA VAL A 49 -0.23 -4.31 12.71
C VAL A 49 0.15 -5.43 13.68
N ASN A 50 -0.84 -5.97 14.38
CA ASN A 50 -0.64 -7.04 15.36
C ASN A 50 -0.83 -8.43 14.75
N ASN A 51 -1.60 -8.55 13.67
CA ASN A 51 -1.90 -9.81 12.99
C ASN A 51 -2.30 -9.55 11.53
N GLU A 52 -2.36 -10.62 10.74
CA GLU A 52 -2.72 -10.56 9.31
C GLU A 52 -4.15 -10.05 9.09
N GLN A 53 -5.10 -10.42 9.96
CA GLN A 53 -6.51 -10.01 9.83
C GLN A 53 -6.66 -8.48 9.90
N ASN A 54 -5.96 -7.83 10.82
CA ASN A 54 -5.96 -6.37 10.96
C ASN A 54 -5.37 -5.69 9.71
N LEU A 55 -4.31 -6.27 9.13
CA LEU A 55 -3.78 -5.76 7.86
C LEU A 55 -4.80 -5.92 6.74
N ARG A 56 -5.46 -7.08 6.63
CA ARG A 56 -6.48 -7.31 5.59
C ARG A 56 -7.66 -6.35 5.73
N LEU A 57 -8.14 -6.08 6.94
CA LEU A 57 -9.17 -5.06 7.19
C LEU A 57 -8.71 -3.68 6.71
N GLN A 58 -7.47 -3.30 7.01
CA GLN A 58 -6.92 -2.03 6.55
C GLN A 58 -6.82 -1.95 5.03
N LEU A 59 -6.46 -3.05 4.36
CA LEU A 59 -6.43 -3.12 2.90
C LEU A 59 -7.83 -3.03 2.29
N ILE A 60 -8.85 -3.60 2.94
CA ILE A 60 -10.25 -3.46 2.50
C ILE A 60 -10.66 -1.98 2.51
N GLU A 61 -10.36 -1.23 3.57
CA GLU A 61 -10.64 0.20 3.61
C GLU A 61 -9.96 0.94 2.44
N PHE A 62 -8.69 0.61 2.13
CA PHE A 62 -7.99 1.21 1.00
C PHE A 62 -8.59 0.82 -0.37
N ILE A 63 -9.17 -0.37 -0.50
CA ILE A 63 -9.88 -0.82 -1.70
C ILE A 63 -11.19 -0.06 -1.85
N ASP A 64 -11.96 0.10 -0.78
CA ASP A 64 -13.22 0.85 -0.76
C ASP A 64 -13.00 2.30 -1.18
N HIS A 65 -11.87 2.88 -0.76
CA HIS A 65 -11.42 4.20 -1.19
C HIS A 65 -10.71 4.23 -2.55
N ARG A 66 -10.66 3.10 -3.28
CA ARG A 66 -10.01 2.97 -4.60
C ARG A 66 -8.55 3.41 -4.63
N LEU A 67 -7.85 3.33 -3.50
CA LEU A 67 -6.43 3.66 -3.40
C LEU A 67 -5.56 2.52 -3.91
N ILE A 68 -5.98 1.28 -3.62
CA ILE A 68 -5.25 0.07 -3.97
C ILE A 68 -6.15 -0.97 -4.63
N LYS A 69 -5.52 -1.98 -5.23
CA LYS A 69 -6.15 -3.19 -5.72
C LYS A 69 -5.32 -4.41 -5.33
N LEU A 70 -6.00 -5.45 -4.87
CA LEU A 70 -5.40 -6.77 -4.68
C LEU A 70 -5.43 -7.54 -5.99
N GLY A 71 -4.37 -8.30 -6.25
CA GLY A 71 -4.24 -9.15 -7.43
C GLY A 71 -3.33 -10.32 -7.16
N LYS A 72 -3.04 -11.07 -8.22
CA LYS A 72 -2.01 -12.11 -8.23
C LYS A 72 -0.89 -11.71 -9.17
N SER A 73 0.35 -11.97 -8.76
CA SER A 73 1.51 -11.82 -9.63
C SER A 73 1.40 -12.80 -10.81
N THR A 74 1.73 -12.33 -12.01
CA THR A 74 1.77 -13.17 -13.20
C THR A 74 2.94 -14.14 -13.17
N ASN A 75 4.01 -13.82 -12.44
CA ASN A 75 5.22 -14.65 -12.38
C ASN A 75 5.08 -15.88 -11.47
N ASP A 76 4.47 -15.72 -10.29
CA ASP A 76 4.43 -16.79 -9.27
C ASP A 76 3.05 -17.01 -8.63
N GLY A 77 2.03 -16.27 -9.05
CA GLY A 77 0.66 -16.40 -8.55
C GLY A 77 0.44 -15.89 -7.12
N GLN A 78 1.45 -15.32 -6.47
CA GLN A 78 1.34 -14.80 -5.11
C GLN A 78 0.42 -13.57 -5.03
N GLU A 79 -0.22 -13.37 -3.88
CA GLU A 79 -1.02 -12.17 -3.60
C GLU A 79 -0.12 -10.93 -3.61
N ILE A 80 -0.55 -9.92 -4.37
CA ILE A 80 0.14 -8.64 -4.50
C ILE A 80 -0.83 -7.47 -4.32
N VAL A 81 -0.28 -6.37 -3.83
CA VAL A 81 -0.95 -5.10 -3.59
C VAL A 81 -0.45 -4.08 -4.61
N ARG A 82 -1.38 -3.51 -5.39
CA ARG A 82 -1.12 -2.52 -6.44
C ARG A 82 -1.73 -1.19 -6.04
N LEU A 83 -0.99 -0.10 -6.21
CA LEU A 83 -1.55 1.25 -6.12
C LEU A 83 -2.33 1.55 -7.40
N LEU A 84 -3.53 2.12 -7.25
CA LEU A 84 -4.38 2.52 -8.38
C LEU A 84 -4.11 3.97 -8.83
N ILE A 85 -3.32 4.71 -8.05
CA ILE A 85 -2.95 6.09 -8.35
C ILE A 85 -1.79 6.07 -9.34
N ALA A 86 -2.09 6.32 -10.61
CA ALA A 86 -1.12 6.27 -11.70
C ALA A 86 -0.23 7.53 -11.80
N GLU A 87 -0.69 8.67 -11.25
CA GLU A 87 0.00 9.94 -11.38
C GLU A 87 1.05 10.13 -10.28
N GLN A 88 2.33 10.11 -10.67
CA GLN A 88 3.44 10.20 -9.71
C GLN A 88 3.45 11.51 -8.93
N ASP A 89 3.04 12.63 -9.52
CA ASP A 89 2.94 13.92 -8.83
C ASP A 89 1.90 13.91 -7.71
N ILE A 90 0.74 13.28 -7.95
CA ILE A 90 -0.28 13.07 -6.91
C ILE A 90 0.28 12.17 -5.81
N VAL A 91 0.95 11.07 -6.17
CA VAL A 91 1.55 10.15 -5.19
C VAL A 91 2.59 10.86 -4.30
N LYS A 92 3.43 11.72 -4.88
CA LYS A 92 4.40 12.53 -4.13
C LYS A 92 3.72 13.55 -3.21
N GLN A 93 2.67 14.22 -3.69
CA GLN A 93 1.87 15.13 -2.85
C GLN A 93 1.18 14.40 -1.69
N LEU A 94 0.67 13.19 -1.93
CA LEU A 94 0.09 12.35 -0.88
C LEU A 94 1.16 11.93 0.13
N LEU A 95 2.36 11.58 -0.32
CA LEU A 95 3.48 11.24 0.56
C LEU A 95 3.86 12.41 1.47
N ASP A 96 3.88 13.64 0.94
CA ASP A 96 4.20 14.82 1.74
C ASP A 96 3.10 15.12 2.77
N LYS A 97 1.83 14.94 2.41
CA LYS A 97 0.69 15.03 3.34
C LYS A 97 0.65 13.93 4.40
N LEU A 98 1.32 12.80 4.14
CA LEU A 98 1.41 11.70 5.08
C LEU A 98 2.48 11.93 6.15
N LYS A 99 3.41 12.89 6.00
CA LYS A 99 4.45 13.21 6.98
C LYS A 99 3.86 13.63 8.33
#